data_AF-A0A9D0DGI0-F1
#
_entry.id   AF-A0A9D0DGI0-F1
#
_cell.length_a   1.000
_cell.length_b   1.000
_cell.length_c   1.000
_cell.angle_alpha   90.00
_cell.angle_beta   90.00
_cell.angle_gamma   90.00
#
_symmetry.space_group_name_H-M   'P 1'
#
loop_
_entity.id
_entity.type
_entity.pdbx_description
1 polymer ?
#
loop_
_entity_poly.entity_id
_entity_poly.type
_entity_poly.pdbx_seq_one_letter_code
_entity_poly.pdbx_strand_id
1 'polypeptide(L)'
;MERLLVIILAAAIGLVFYYWCFRMVRRKSVQEYILTHQQFLHPNAICYWRAAMAIIAYFLYFFSSFQTSAIILFSLAAVLDGVDGLVARNCNLVSTWGEWLDPMCDKLTYLPPLIGFAYTGILSSRLVWMLVAVELTGQFLVRHVLKLIHSSGAANNFGKIKAIICFALVVYCTLLDKNPHVINIGDEILIACIILASASIVFKFVPNRLYADILSTLNFFCGLASLVFTSRGHLAQAIMVIIAGQLFDLFDGRMAEKHGGTKYGPYLDDIADFVSFGLAPAYIITRAGGALSWLFGLIFIGGVAFRLVRFVAVDKQRDDLPDGIFNGLPSPAGAMIVLGASLVAPPNLLSAIALISVGLMVSHIRFTHFGRVMLKQMPKPVFFMMSALITVILVFILKTKNVEMFGYLLSGAVLLYIITGRKSIPNHYRPPQEK
;
A
#
# COMPACT_ATOMS: atom_id res chain seq x y z
N MET A 1 26.78 2.38 -16.21
CA MET A 1 27.21 1.28 -15.31
C MET A 1 27.89 1.77 -14.03
N GLU A 2 28.82 2.73 -14.10
CA GLU A 2 29.55 3.24 -12.93
C GLU A 2 28.66 3.76 -11.80
N ARG A 3 27.64 4.58 -12.10
CA ARG A 3 26.78 5.17 -11.04
C ARG A 3 25.91 4.13 -10.31
N LEU A 4 25.44 3.11 -11.03
CA LEU A 4 24.71 2.00 -10.40
C LEU A 4 25.61 1.26 -9.40
N LEU A 5 26.88 1.02 -9.78
CA LEU A 5 27.85 0.38 -8.90
C LEU A 5 28.14 1.25 -7.67
N VAL A 6 28.29 2.56 -7.83
CA VAL A 6 28.44 3.51 -6.71
C VAL A 6 27.24 3.45 -5.76
N ILE A 7 26.01 3.45 -6.29
CA ILE A 7 24.79 3.37 -5.47
C ILE A 7 24.74 2.05 -4.70
N ILE A 8 25.04 0.92 -5.36
CA ILE A 8 25.07 -0.40 -4.72
C ILE A 8 26.14 -0.44 -3.63
N LEU A 9 27.34 0.08 -3.91
CA LEU A 9 28.44 0.15 -2.96
C LEU A 9 28.08 1.03 -1.76
N ALA A 10 27.52 2.23 -1.99
CA ALA A 10 27.09 3.14 -0.93
C ALA A 10 25.99 2.52 -0.06
N ALA A 11 25.03 1.82 -0.66
CA ALA A 11 23.99 1.08 0.06
C ALA A 11 24.58 -0.08 0.88
N ALA A 12 25.54 -0.84 0.33
CA ALA A 12 26.21 -1.93 1.02
C ALA A 12 27.02 -1.41 2.23
N ILE A 13 27.82 -0.35 2.04
CA ILE A 13 28.57 0.31 3.12
C ILE A 13 27.62 0.82 4.19
N GLY A 14 26.53 1.47 3.79
CA GLY A 14 25.50 1.98 4.70
C GLY A 14 24.86 0.87 5.54
N LEU A 15 24.50 -0.26 4.93
CA LEU A 15 23.93 -1.41 5.64
C LEU A 15 24.91 -2.05 6.62
N VAL A 16 26.18 -2.22 6.21
CA VAL A 16 27.24 -2.73 7.09
C VAL A 16 27.45 -1.79 8.28
N PHE A 17 27.50 -0.49 8.03
CA PHE A 17 27.64 0.53 9.08
C PHE A 17 26.44 0.51 10.05
N TYR A 18 25.21 0.48 9.54
CA TYR A 18 24.01 0.39 10.37
C TYR A 18 24.01 -0.87 11.25
N TYR A 19 24.34 -2.03 10.66
CA TYR A 19 24.40 -3.30 11.40
C TYR A 19 25.50 -3.29 12.47
N TRP A 20 26.66 -2.70 12.16
CA TRP A 20 27.74 -2.50 13.11
C TRP A 20 27.29 -1.62 14.28
N CYS A 21 26.67 -0.44 14.02
CA CYS A 21 26.11 0.42 15.05
C CYS A 21 25.07 -0.32 15.90
N PHE A 22 24.14 -1.04 15.27
CA PHE A 22 23.12 -1.83 15.95
C PHE A 22 23.71 -2.85 16.94
N ARG A 23 24.82 -3.50 16.57
CA ARG A 23 25.50 -4.46 17.45
C ARG A 23 26.33 -3.77 18.54
N MET A 24 26.98 -2.66 18.22
CA MET A 24 27.87 -1.94 19.14
C MET A 24 27.09 -1.19 20.23
N VAL A 25 26.02 -0.48 19.88
CA VAL A 25 25.19 0.30 20.83
C VAL A 25 24.52 -0.57 21.90
N ARG A 26 24.45 -1.89 21.71
CA ARG A 26 23.95 -2.86 22.70
C ARG A 26 25.00 -3.27 23.75
N ARG A 27 26.29 -2.97 23.53
CA ARG A 27 27.36 -3.27 24.49
C ARG A 27 27.42 -2.18 25.55
N LYS A 28 27.47 -2.57 26.84
CA LYS A 28 27.54 -1.62 27.96
C LYS A 28 28.70 -0.63 27.85
N SER A 29 29.88 -1.08 27.44
CA SER A 29 31.05 -0.20 27.25
C SER A 29 30.83 0.90 26.22
N VAL A 30 30.08 0.61 25.14
CA VAL A 30 29.76 1.60 24.11
C VAL A 30 28.67 2.55 24.60
N GLN A 31 27.70 2.07 25.37
CA GLN A 31 26.69 2.93 25.99
C GLN A 31 27.33 3.94 26.95
N GLU A 32 28.27 3.49 27.78
CA GLU A 32 29.02 4.35 28.69
C GLU A 32 29.89 5.38 27.93
N TYR A 33 30.49 4.97 26.81
CA TYR A 33 31.19 5.89 25.91
C TYR A 33 30.25 6.96 25.31
N ILE A 34 29.06 6.56 24.84
CA ILE A 34 28.05 7.49 24.33
C ILE A 34 27.60 8.48 25.42
N LEU A 35 27.40 7.98 26.65
CA LEU A 35 26.97 8.80 27.79
C LEU A 35 28.04 9.80 28.23
N THR A 36 29.34 9.47 28.07
CA THR A 36 30.44 10.40 28.36
C THR A 36 30.68 11.41 27.22
N HIS A 37 30.34 11.06 25.98
CA HIS A 37 30.57 11.89 24.78
C HIS A 37 29.26 12.41 24.15
N GLN A 38 28.30 12.81 24.97
CA GLN A 38 26.99 13.27 24.50
C GLN A 38 27.07 14.48 23.55
N GLN A 39 28.09 15.33 23.65
CA GLN A 39 28.24 16.49 22.76
C GLN A 39 28.19 16.12 21.27
N PHE A 40 28.68 14.94 20.90
CA PHE A 40 28.71 14.47 19.51
C PHE A 40 27.76 13.30 19.25
N LEU A 41 27.57 12.42 20.24
CA LEU A 41 26.86 11.15 20.07
C LEU A 41 25.44 11.15 20.66
N HIS A 42 25.01 12.27 21.25
CA HIS A 42 23.61 12.40 21.64
C HIS A 42 22.71 12.31 20.39
N PRO A 43 21.54 11.66 20.45
CA PRO A 43 20.62 11.53 19.32
C PRO A 43 20.38 12.85 18.56
N ASN A 44 20.09 13.93 19.28
CA ASN A 44 19.93 15.27 18.68
C ASN A 44 21.17 15.76 17.91
N ALA A 45 22.38 15.46 18.40
CA ALA A 45 23.63 15.82 17.71
C ALA A 45 23.78 15.01 16.41
N ILE A 46 23.44 13.72 16.44
CA ILE A 46 23.41 12.87 15.24
C ILE A 46 22.41 13.44 14.21
N CYS A 47 21.22 13.91 14.64
CA CYS A 47 20.27 14.56 13.74
C CYS A 47 20.83 15.83 13.08
N TYR A 48 21.61 16.65 13.82
CA TYR A 48 22.26 17.83 13.25
C TYR A 48 23.36 17.46 12.25
N TRP A 49 24.21 16.49 12.58
CA TRP A 49 25.25 15.99 11.67
C TRP A 49 24.64 15.44 10.39
N ARG A 50 23.56 14.66 10.50
CA ARG A 50 22.80 14.14 9.37
C ARG A 50 22.30 15.25 8.44
N ALA A 51 21.65 16.28 8.99
CA ALA A 51 21.17 17.40 8.19
C ALA A 51 22.32 18.17 7.52
N ALA A 52 23.42 18.41 8.23
CA ALA A 52 24.61 19.07 7.68
C ALA A 52 25.23 18.26 6.53
N MET A 53 25.38 16.95 6.70
CA MET A 53 25.87 16.04 5.66
C MET A 53 24.97 16.05 4.43
N ALA A 54 23.65 16.08 4.62
CA ALA A 54 22.70 16.13 3.52
C ALA A 54 22.80 17.43 2.70
N ILE A 55 22.98 18.57 3.38
CA ILE A 55 23.20 19.87 2.75
C ILE A 55 24.51 19.87 1.96
N ILE A 56 25.59 19.36 2.55
CA ILE A 56 26.89 19.23 1.86
C ILE A 56 26.74 18.31 0.64
N ALA A 57 26.07 17.17 0.78
CA ALA A 57 25.81 16.25 -0.33
C ALA A 57 25.02 16.93 -1.46
N TYR A 58 24.00 17.72 -1.12
CA TYR A 58 23.24 18.50 -2.09
C TYR A 58 24.14 19.46 -2.89
N PHE A 59 24.99 20.24 -2.21
CA PHE A 59 25.92 21.16 -2.89
C PHE A 59 26.94 20.40 -3.76
N LEU A 60 27.51 19.32 -3.25
CA LEU A 60 28.47 18.49 -3.98
C LEU A 60 27.84 17.85 -5.24
N TYR A 61 26.55 17.51 -5.20
CA TYR A 61 25.88 16.86 -6.32
C TYR A 61 25.48 17.85 -7.43
N PHE A 62 24.85 18.97 -7.06
CA PHE A 62 24.24 19.89 -8.03
C PHE A 62 25.16 21.05 -8.45
N PHE A 63 26.12 21.43 -7.61
CA PHE A 63 26.97 22.61 -7.83
C PHE A 63 28.46 22.28 -7.96
N SER A 64 28.84 21.00 -7.86
CA SER A 64 30.23 20.56 -7.97
C SER A 64 30.36 19.34 -8.89
N SER A 65 31.60 18.97 -9.21
CA SER A 65 31.91 17.77 -10.01
C SER A 65 31.94 16.47 -9.18
N PHE A 66 31.86 16.56 -7.85
CA PHE A 66 32.03 15.43 -6.92
C PHE A 66 30.73 14.65 -6.65
N GLN A 67 30.00 14.26 -7.70
CA GLN A 67 28.71 13.57 -7.59
C GLN A 67 28.80 12.20 -6.88
N THR A 68 29.89 11.46 -7.08
CA THR A 68 30.13 10.16 -6.42
C THR A 68 30.21 10.33 -4.90
N SER A 69 30.98 11.32 -4.44
CA SER A 69 31.13 11.64 -3.02
C SER A 69 29.79 12.08 -2.41
N ALA A 70 29.00 12.85 -3.16
CA ALA A 70 27.66 13.26 -2.74
C ALA A 70 26.72 12.06 -2.51
N ILE A 71 26.72 11.07 -3.40
CA ILE A 71 25.89 9.85 -3.26
C ILE A 71 26.28 9.11 -1.98
N ILE A 72 27.57 8.91 -1.74
CA ILE A 72 28.07 8.22 -0.54
C ILE A 72 27.68 8.99 0.73
N LEU A 73 27.85 10.32 0.72
CA LEU A 73 27.55 11.18 1.87
C LEU A 73 26.04 11.19 2.18
N PHE A 74 25.20 11.26 1.15
CA PHE A 74 23.74 11.16 1.29
C PHE A 74 23.32 9.78 1.82
N SER A 75 23.89 8.69 1.29
CA SER A 75 23.61 7.33 1.80
C SER A 75 23.99 7.18 3.27
N LEU A 76 25.12 7.77 3.70
CA LEU A 76 25.51 7.77 5.11
C LEU A 76 24.53 8.60 5.96
N ALA A 77 24.11 9.78 5.49
CA ALA A 77 23.10 10.59 6.16
C ALA A 77 21.75 9.85 6.32
N ALA A 78 21.31 9.13 5.28
CA ALA A 78 20.09 8.33 5.32
C ALA A 78 20.19 7.16 6.32
N VAL A 79 21.39 6.60 6.54
CA VAL A 79 21.59 5.54 7.54
C VAL A 79 21.59 6.11 8.97
N LEU A 80 22.12 7.32 9.16
CA LEU A 80 22.17 7.96 10.49
C LEU A 80 20.78 8.21 11.09
N ASP A 81 19.74 8.34 10.25
CA ASP A 81 18.31 8.37 10.63
C ASP A 81 17.84 7.10 11.38
N GLY A 82 18.47 5.96 11.10
CA GLY A 82 18.24 4.75 11.88
C GLY A 82 19.07 4.73 13.16
N VAL A 83 20.27 5.32 13.13
CA VAL A 83 21.26 5.24 14.21
C VAL A 83 20.88 6.14 15.38
N ASP A 84 20.39 7.35 15.16
CA ASP A 84 19.92 8.24 16.22
C ASP A 84 18.78 7.59 17.04
N GLY A 85 17.84 6.91 16.38
CA GLY A 85 16.76 6.15 17.02
C GLY A 85 17.26 4.92 17.79
N LEU A 86 18.33 4.25 17.32
CA LEU A 86 18.97 3.17 18.06
C LEU A 86 19.64 3.70 19.33
N VAL A 87 20.40 4.79 19.23
CA VAL A 87 21.08 5.41 20.37
C VAL A 87 20.07 5.91 21.40
N ALA A 88 19.00 6.59 20.96
CA ALA A 88 17.96 7.12 21.85
C ALA A 88 17.31 6.03 22.70
N ARG A 89 16.91 4.89 22.08
CA ARG A 89 16.22 3.79 22.77
C ARG A 89 17.14 2.96 23.66
N ASN A 90 18.37 2.71 23.21
CA ASN A 90 19.30 1.84 23.94
C ASN A 90 20.04 2.55 25.07
N CYS A 91 20.21 3.87 24.99
CA CYS A 91 20.88 4.67 26.02
C CYS A 91 19.91 5.50 26.88
N ASN A 92 18.59 5.34 26.70
CA ASN A 92 17.55 6.13 27.38
C ASN A 92 17.73 7.65 27.24
N LEU A 93 18.15 8.10 26.05
CA LEU A 93 18.41 9.52 25.73
C LEU A 93 17.26 10.14 24.91
N VAL A 94 16.03 9.69 25.12
CA VAL A 94 14.85 10.26 24.45
C VAL A 94 14.57 11.64 25.06
N SER A 95 14.47 12.67 24.21
CA SER A 95 14.23 14.06 24.63
C SER A 95 13.03 14.65 23.89
N THR A 96 12.29 15.53 24.57
CA THR A 96 11.14 16.26 23.98
C THR A 96 11.54 17.11 22.78
N TRP A 97 12.75 17.71 22.83
CA TRP A 97 13.33 18.41 21.70
C TRP A 97 13.63 17.46 20.53
N GLY A 98 14.20 16.29 20.82
CA GLY A 98 14.50 15.26 19.82
C GLY A 98 13.24 14.79 19.09
N GLU A 99 12.13 14.58 19.78
CA GLU A 99 10.84 14.18 19.17
C GLU A 99 10.27 15.23 18.17
N TRP A 100 10.66 16.49 18.34
CA TRP A 100 10.32 17.55 17.40
C TRP A 100 11.37 17.69 16.28
N LEU A 101 12.65 17.64 16.65
CA LEU A 101 13.81 17.83 15.77
C LEU A 101 13.97 16.71 14.74
N ASP A 102 13.83 15.45 15.15
CA ASP A 102 14.13 14.30 14.31
C ASP A 102 13.29 14.30 13.02
N PRO A 103 11.94 14.43 13.06
CA PRO A 103 11.12 14.54 11.85
C PRO A 103 11.36 15.81 11.02
N MET A 104 12.00 16.84 11.60
CA MET A 104 12.47 18.00 10.82
C MET A 104 13.73 17.65 10.04
N CYS A 105 14.71 17.04 10.70
CA CYS A 105 15.95 16.60 10.07
C CYS A 105 15.69 15.60 8.94
N ASP A 106 14.69 14.71 9.06
CA ASP A 106 14.27 13.82 7.96
C ASP A 106 13.94 14.62 6.70
N LYS A 107 13.05 15.61 6.85
CA LYS A 107 12.57 16.46 5.75
C LYS A 107 13.70 17.27 5.15
N LEU A 108 14.58 17.81 5.98
CA LEU A 108 15.78 18.53 5.52
C LEU A 108 16.78 17.62 4.80
N THR A 109 16.75 16.31 5.05
CA THR A 109 17.64 15.37 4.40
C THR A 109 17.17 15.05 2.97
N TYR A 110 15.88 14.74 2.76
CA TYR A 110 15.39 14.33 1.45
C TYR A 110 14.77 15.44 0.59
N LEU A 111 14.20 16.52 1.16
CA LEU A 111 13.54 17.56 0.36
C LEU A 111 14.52 18.37 -0.51
N PRO A 112 15.70 18.83 -0.03
CA PRO A 112 16.61 19.61 -0.86
C PRO A 112 17.09 18.85 -2.11
N PRO A 113 17.51 17.56 -2.02
CA PRO A 113 17.81 16.77 -3.21
C PRO A 113 16.63 16.65 -4.19
N LEU A 114 15.39 16.44 -3.71
CA LEU A 114 14.21 16.38 -4.58
C LEU A 114 13.96 17.72 -5.30
N ILE A 115 14.15 18.84 -4.60
CA ILE A 115 14.08 20.19 -5.20
C ILE A 115 15.17 20.34 -6.26
N GLY A 116 16.40 19.89 -5.99
CA GLY A 116 17.48 19.87 -6.98
C GLY A 116 17.11 19.08 -8.23
N PHE A 117 16.55 17.88 -8.08
CA PHE A 117 16.09 17.05 -9.20
C PHE A 117 14.90 17.61 -9.96
N ALA A 118 14.06 18.43 -9.31
CA ALA A 118 13.04 19.20 -10.03
C ALA A 118 13.66 20.28 -10.92
N TYR A 119 14.71 20.96 -10.45
CA TYR A 119 15.40 21.98 -11.25
C TYR A 119 16.23 21.41 -12.39
N THR A 120 16.71 20.17 -12.27
CA THR A 120 17.35 19.45 -13.40
C THR A 120 16.34 18.88 -14.40
N GLY A 121 15.04 18.96 -14.11
CA GLY A 121 13.96 18.48 -14.99
C GLY A 121 13.65 16.98 -14.90
N ILE A 122 14.21 16.26 -13.92
CA ILE A 122 13.93 14.82 -13.72
C ILE A 122 12.57 14.61 -13.06
N LEU A 123 12.21 15.51 -12.14
CA LEU A 123 10.92 15.53 -11.44
C LEU A 123 10.13 16.79 -11.81
N SER A 124 8.80 16.69 -11.74
CA SER A 124 7.91 17.84 -11.89
C SER A 124 8.07 18.82 -10.72
N SER A 125 8.46 20.05 -11.04
CA SER A 125 8.60 21.15 -10.06
C SER A 125 7.31 21.41 -9.29
N ARG A 126 6.16 21.32 -9.97
CA ARG A 126 4.84 21.47 -9.34
C ARG A 126 4.62 20.43 -8.25
N LEU A 127 4.93 19.16 -8.54
CA LEU A 127 4.75 18.06 -7.58
C LEU A 127 5.68 18.22 -6.36
N VAL A 128 6.95 18.59 -6.57
CA VAL A 128 7.89 18.75 -5.46
C VAL A 128 7.47 19.88 -4.53
N TRP A 129 7.04 21.02 -5.07
CA TRP A 129 6.54 22.13 -4.25
C TRP A 129 5.23 21.78 -3.51
N MET A 130 4.35 20.98 -4.12
CA MET A 130 3.19 20.44 -3.41
C MET A 130 3.61 19.55 -2.23
N LEU A 131 4.59 18.66 -2.42
CA LEU A 131 5.12 17.85 -1.32
C LEU A 131 5.68 18.74 -0.20
N VAL A 132 6.54 19.71 -0.53
CA VAL A 132 7.12 20.65 0.45
C VAL A 132 6.03 21.36 1.25
N ALA A 133 5.00 21.89 0.58
CA ALA A 133 3.90 22.58 1.23
C ALA A 133 3.15 21.67 2.22
N VAL A 134 2.83 20.43 1.83
CA VAL A 134 2.17 19.45 2.69
C VAL A 134 3.07 19.09 3.89
N GLU A 135 4.38 18.88 3.68
CA GLU A 135 5.32 18.54 4.76
C GLU A 135 5.47 19.63 5.81
N LEU A 136 5.55 20.88 5.37
CA LEU A 136 5.67 22.06 6.23
C LEU A 136 4.37 22.29 7.00
N THR A 137 3.22 22.17 6.32
CA THR A 137 1.89 22.23 6.96
C THR A 137 1.77 21.16 8.05
N GLY A 138 2.16 19.92 7.73
CA GLY A 138 2.14 18.80 8.67
C GLY A 138 3.10 18.95 9.85
N GLN A 139 4.22 19.67 9.68
CA GLN A 139 5.13 19.95 10.78
C GLN A 139 4.65 21.10 11.65
N PHE A 140 4.43 22.27 11.06
CA PHE A 140 4.28 23.50 11.82
C PHE A 140 2.83 23.72 12.20
N LEU A 141 1.92 23.72 11.22
CA LEU A 141 0.50 24.00 11.46
C LEU A 141 -0.16 22.88 12.26
N VAL A 142 -0.05 21.64 11.79
CA VAL A 142 -0.76 20.50 12.40
C VAL A 142 -0.26 20.20 13.81
N ARG A 143 1.07 20.23 14.04
CA ARG A 143 1.59 20.03 15.41
C ARG A 143 1.21 21.18 16.35
N HIS A 144 1.17 22.41 15.84
CA HIS A 144 0.72 23.55 16.64
C HIS A 144 -0.75 23.38 17.05
N VAL A 145 -1.63 23.03 16.10
CA VAL A 145 -3.05 22.74 16.38
C VAL A 145 -3.20 21.61 17.39
N LEU A 146 -2.49 20.49 17.22
CA LEU A 146 -2.52 19.36 18.16
C LEU A 146 -2.14 19.76 19.59
N LYS A 147 -1.11 20.62 19.73
CA LYS A 147 -0.69 21.16 21.02
C LYS A 147 -1.76 22.05 21.65
N LEU A 148 -2.47 22.86 20.86
CA LEU A 148 -3.57 23.71 21.34
C LEU A 148 -4.75 22.88 21.88
N ILE A 149 -5.11 21.81 21.19
CA ILE A 149 -6.21 20.92 21.60
C ILE A 149 -5.80 19.89 22.67
N HIS A 150 -4.59 19.99 23.24
CA HIS A 150 -4.05 19.06 24.24
C HIS A 150 -4.16 17.58 23.82
N SER A 151 -4.06 17.30 22.52
CA SER A 151 -4.12 15.96 21.97
C SER A 151 -2.76 15.58 21.38
N SER A 152 -2.27 14.39 21.71
CA SER A 152 -1.01 13.86 21.15
C SER A 152 -1.12 13.39 19.70
N GLY A 153 -2.34 13.37 19.14
CA GLY A 153 -2.62 12.85 17.80
C GLY A 153 -2.50 11.32 17.73
N ALA A 154 -3.30 10.70 16.86
CA ALA A 154 -3.26 9.27 16.68
C ALA A 154 -1.96 8.81 16.01
N ALA A 155 -1.28 7.83 16.60
CA ALA A 155 -0.05 7.27 16.06
C ALA A 155 -0.34 6.51 14.75
N ASN A 156 0.26 6.97 13.65
CA ASN A 156 0.13 6.36 12.32
C ASN A 156 1.50 6.13 11.66
N ASN A 157 1.56 5.14 10.76
CA ASN A 157 2.81 4.77 10.07
C ASN A 157 3.02 5.50 8.72
N PHE A 158 2.04 6.27 8.26
CA PHE A 158 2.07 6.92 6.93
C PHE A 158 3.28 7.85 6.77
N GLY A 159 3.58 8.65 7.79
CA GLY A 159 4.72 9.57 7.77
C GLY A 159 6.06 8.86 7.61
N LYS A 160 6.26 7.73 8.31
CA LYS A 160 7.49 6.91 8.23
C LYS A 160 7.63 6.22 6.88
N ILE A 161 6.55 5.62 6.38
CA ILE A 161 6.53 4.95 5.07
C ILE A 161 6.89 5.94 3.97
N LYS A 162 6.26 7.13 3.99
CA LYS A 162 6.55 8.20 3.04
C LYS A 162 8.02 8.62 3.09
N ALA A 163 8.60 8.83 4.28
CA ALA A 163 10.00 9.22 4.41
C ALA A 163 10.93 8.22 3.73
N ILE A 164 10.73 6.91 3.96
CA ILE A 164 11.48 5.84 3.30
C ILE A 164 11.34 5.91 1.77
N ILE A 165 10.12 6.13 1.27
CA ILE A 165 9.89 6.27 -0.18
C ILE A 165 10.58 7.52 -0.73
N CYS A 166 10.58 8.64 -0.01
CA CYS A 166 11.29 9.85 -0.41
C CYS A 166 12.80 9.62 -0.49
N PHE A 167 13.41 8.95 0.49
CA PHE A 167 14.82 8.56 0.42
C PHE A 167 15.12 7.66 -0.79
N ALA A 168 14.28 6.66 -1.04
CA ALA A 168 14.40 5.81 -2.21
C ALA A 168 14.23 6.59 -3.52
N LEU A 169 13.33 7.58 -3.56
CA LEU A 169 13.10 8.45 -4.71
C LEU A 169 14.33 9.30 -5.02
N VAL A 170 15.03 9.84 -4.01
CA VAL A 170 16.30 10.56 -4.23
C VAL A 170 17.32 9.63 -4.89
N VAL A 171 17.51 8.42 -4.37
CA VAL A 171 18.43 7.42 -4.96
C VAL A 171 18.01 7.07 -6.39
N TYR A 172 16.72 6.87 -6.64
CA TYR A 172 16.20 6.59 -7.97
C TYR A 172 16.43 7.75 -8.96
N CYS A 173 16.25 9.00 -8.54
CA CYS A 173 16.56 10.16 -9.36
C CYS A 173 18.06 10.25 -9.70
N THR A 174 18.95 9.92 -8.75
CA THR A 174 20.39 9.84 -9.04
C THR A 174 20.71 8.79 -10.10
N LEU A 175 19.96 7.68 -10.15
CA LEU A 175 20.12 6.66 -11.16
C LEU A 175 19.67 7.15 -12.55
N LEU A 176 18.52 7.84 -12.61
CA LEU A 176 17.94 8.39 -13.84
C LEU A 176 18.84 9.45 -14.49
N ASP A 177 19.45 10.33 -13.68
CA ASP A 177 20.28 11.45 -14.17
C ASP A 177 21.44 11.02 -15.10
N LYS A 178 21.94 9.78 -15.00
CA LYS A 178 22.95 9.23 -15.93
C LYS A 178 22.43 8.12 -16.84
N ASN A 179 21.21 7.64 -16.64
CA ASN A 179 20.62 6.55 -17.43
C ASN A 179 19.21 6.94 -17.88
N PRO A 180 19.07 7.87 -18.84
CA PRO A 180 17.77 8.36 -19.31
C PRO A 180 16.92 7.28 -20.01
N HIS A 181 17.51 6.13 -20.36
CA HIS A 181 16.79 4.99 -20.93
C HIS A 181 15.92 4.22 -19.92
N VAL A 182 16.13 4.41 -18.62
CA VAL A 182 15.28 3.81 -17.59
C VAL A 182 13.93 4.52 -17.60
N ILE A 183 12.83 3.75 -17.52
CA ILE A 183 11.47 4.30 -17.47
C ILE A 183 11.38 5.26 -16.28
N ASN A 184 11.14 6.54 -16.54
CA ASN A 184 10.92 7.54 -15.49
C ASN A 184 9.52 7.34 -14.88
N ILE A 185 9.50 6.86 -13.64
CA ILE A 185 8.30 6.76 -12.79
C ILE A 185 8.40 7.67 -11.55
N GLY A 186 9.30 8.67 -11.59
CA GLY A 186 9.62 9.52 -10.45
C GLY A 186 8.45 10.38 -9.99
N ASP A 187 7.68 10.91 -10.94
CA ASP A 187 6.49 11.73 -10.67
C ASP A 187 5.37 10.91 -10.03
N GLU A 188 5.16 9.67 -10.46
CA GLU A 188 4.18 8.75 -9.88
C GLU A 188 4.54 8.38 -8.44
N ILE A 189 5.82 8.11 -8.17
CA ILE A 189 6.32 7.88 -6.81
C ILE A 189 6.13 9.14 -5.97
N LEU A 190 6.38 10.33 -6.53
CA LEU A 190 6.22 11.60 -5.83
C LEU A 190 4.75 11.90 -5.50
N ILE A 191 3.81 11.60 -6.40
CA ILE A 191 2.37 11.66 -6.13
C ILE A 191 2.00 10.73 -4.97
N ALA A 192 2.52 9.51 -4.95
CA ALA A 192 2.30 8.59 -3.82
C ALA A 192 2.85 9.17 -2.49
N CYS A 193 4.01 9.82 -2.51
CA CYS A 193 4.55 10.53 -1.34
C CYS A 193 3.62 11.65 -0.86
N ILE A 194 3.08 12.47 -1.77
CA ILE A 194 2.14 13.56 -1.43
C ILE A 194 0.86 13.00 -0.81
N ILE A 195 0.31 11.92 -1.37
CA ILE A 195 -0.88 11.24 -0.84
C ILE A 195 -0.59 10.72 0.57
N LEU A 196 0.54 10.03 0.79
CA LEU A 196 0.93 9.52 2.11
C LEU A 196 1.21 10.64 3.12
N ALA A 197 1.78 11.76 2.68
CA ALA A 197 2.00 12.94 3.52
C ALA A 197 0.67 13.53 3.99
N SER A 198 -0.26 13.71 3.05
CA SER A 198 -1.60 14.24 3.29
C SER A 198 -2.39 13.30 4.20
N ALA A 199 -2.34 11.99 3.94
CA ALA A 199 -2.95 10.98 4.80
C ALA A 199 -2.36 11.02 6.21
N SER A 200 -1.03 11.13 6.37
CA SER A 200 -0.43 11.23 7.70
C SER A 200 -0.94 12.42 8.52
N ILE A 201 -1.27 13.53 7.87
CA ILE A 201 -1.88 14.70 8.53
C ILE A 201 -3.31 14.41 8.96
N VAL A 202 -4.17 13.97 8.02
CA VAL A 202 -5.59 13.70 8.30
C VAL A 202 -5.74 12.66 9.39
N PHE A 203 -5.00 11.55 9.28
CA PHE A 203 -5.08 10.42 10.20
C PHE A 203 -4.46 10.69 11.59
N LYS A 204 -3.84 11.86 11.84
CA LYS A 204 -3.52 12.28 13.22
C LYS A 204 -4.75 12.68 14.02
N PHE A 205 -5.80 13.14 13.34
CA PHE A 205 -7.06 13.56 13.98
C PHE A 205 -8.10 12.44 14.02
N VAL A 206 -7.85 11.33 13.33
CA VAL A 206 -8.76 10.18 13.24
C VAL A 206 -8.33 9.10 14.23
N PRO A 207 -9.22 8.69 15.16
CA PRO A 207 -8.96 7.55 16.03
C PRO A 207 -8.67 6.26 15.25
N ASN A 208 -7.66 5.50 15.67
CA ASN A 208 -7.23 4.26 15.00
C ASN A 208 -8.37 3.23 14.82
N ARG A 209 -9.34 3.20 15.74
CA ARG A 209 -10.51 2.31 15.67
C ARG A 209 -11.44 2.57 14.46
N LEU A 210 -11.34 3.74 13.81
CA LEU A 210 -12.16 4.11 12.65
C LEU A 210 -11.50 3.71 11.32
N TYR A 211 -10.28 3.16 11.34
CA TYR A 211 -9.54 2.88 10.10
C TYR A 211 -10.25 1.84 9.23
N ALA A 212 -10.85 0.81 9.84
CA ALA A 212 -11.65 -0.17 9.11
C ALA A 212 -12.87 0.48 8.46
N ASP A 213 -13.68 1.21 9.24
CA ASP A 213 -14.88 1.90 8.76
C ASP A 213 -14.59 2.89 7.60
N ILE A 214 -13.47 3.61 7.66
CA ILE A 214 -13.04 4.50 6.57
C ILE A 214 -12.73 3.71 5.31
N LEU A 215 -12.04 2.57 5.43
CA LEU A 215 -11.72 1.72 4.28
C LEU A 215 -12.99 1.10 3.67
N SER A 216 -13.92 0.59 4.47
CA SER A 216 -15.22 0.11 3.96
C SER A 216 -16.02 1.24 3.32
N THR A 217 -15.97 2.45 3.87
CA THR A 217 -16.58 3.65 3.25
C THR A 217 -15.95 3.97 1.89
N LEU A 218 -14.62 3.90 1.77
CA LEU A 218 -13.92 4.12 0.50
C LEU A 218 -14.27 3.01 -0.51
N ASN A 219 -14.40 1.75 -0.08
CA ASN A 219 -14.89 0.66 -0.92
C ASN A 219 -16.31 0.98 -1.45
N PHE A 220 -17.23 1.41 -0.58
CA PHE A 220 -18.57 1.81 -0.98
C PHE A 220 -18.57 2.93 -2.05
N PHE A 221 -17.76 3.98 -1.85
CA PHE A 221 -17.62 5.06 -2.82
C PHE A 221 -16.98 4.58 -4.14
N CYS A 222 -16.05 3.63 -4.10
CA CYS A 222 -15.53 2.97 -5.29
C CYS A 222 -16.64 2.26 -6.08
N GLY A 223 -17.52 1.52 -5.40
CA GLY A 223 -18.67 0.89 -6.02
C GLY A 223 -19.61 1.90 -6.68
N LEU A 224 -19.95 3.00 -6.00
CA LEU A 224 -20.75 4.09 -6.56
C LEU A 224 -20.10 4.77 -7.77
N ALA A 225 -18.80 5.07 -7.68
CA ALA A 225 -18.07 5.66 -8.79
C ALA A 225 -18.03 4.72 -10.01
N SER A 226 -17.91 3.41 -9.79
CA SER A 226 -17.99 2.41 -10.85
C SER A 226 -19.33 2.43 -11.58
N LEU A 227 -20.45 2.59 -10.86
CA LEU A 227 -21.77 2.75 -11.49
C LEU A 227 -21.82 4.00 -12.39
N VAL A 228 -21.24 5.11 -11.94
CA VAL A 228 -21.15 6.35 -12.73
C VAL A 228 -20.30 6.13 -13.99
N PHE A 229 -19.10 5.55 -13.87
CA PHE A 229 -18.25 5.27 -15.03
C PHE A 229 -18.92 4.31 -16.03
N THR A 230 -19.60 3.28 -15.53
CA THR A 230 -20.36 2.32 -16.35
C THR A 230 -21.48 3.02 -17.10
N SER A 231 -22.19 3.96 -16.46
CA SER A 231 -23.27 4.73 -17.12
C SER A 231 -22.77 5.62 -18.27
N ARG A 232 -21.49 6.02 -18.23
CA ARG A 232 -20.82 6.82 -19.27
C ARG A 232 -20.11 5.96 -20.32
N GLY A 233 -20.21 4.63 -20.25
CA GLY A 233 -19.55 3.70 -21.16
C GLY A 233 -18.05 3.49 -20.90
N HIS A 234 -17.50 4.03 -19.82
CA HIS A 234 -16.08 3.88 -19.48
C HIS A 234 -15.81 2.60 -18.65
N LEU A 235 -15.99 1.43 -19.28
CA LEU A 235 -15.92 0.13 -18.60
C LEU A 235 -14.57 -0.15 -17.92
N ALA A 236 -13.45 0.13 -18.60
CA ALA A 236 -12.13 -0.11 -18.02
C ALA A 236 -11.90 0.73 -16.75
N GLN A 237 -12.33 1.99 -16.75
CA GLN A 237 -12.24 2.87 -15.58
C GLN A 237 -13.17 2.40 -14.45
N ALA A 238 -14.39 1.95 -14.78
CA ALA A 238 -15.31 1.38 -13.81
C ALA A 238 -14.70 0.18 -13.07
N ILE A 239 -14.06 -0.73 -13.81
CA ILE A 239 -13.39 -1.92 -13.25
C ILE A 239 -12.18 -1.53 -12.41
N MET A 240 -11.36 -0.58 -12.86
CA MET A 240 -10.20 -0.08 -12.09
C MET A 240 -10.61 0.45 -10.72
N VAL A 241 -11.73 1.16 -10.64
CA VAL A 241 -12.23 1.69 -9.38
C VAL A 241 -12.78 0.58 -8.47
N ILE A 242 -13.42 -0.47 -9.01
CA ILE A 242 -13.79 -1.65 -8.20
C ILE A 242 -12.55 -2.35 -7.65
N ILE A 243 -11.48 -2.50 -8.44
CA ILE A 243 -10.22 -3.10 -7.95
C ILE A 243 -9.62 -2.27 -6.82
N ALA A 244 -9.69 -0.93 -6.90
CA ALA A 244 -9.31 -0.07 -5.79
C ALA A 244 -10.19 -0.33 -4.55
N GLY A 245 -11.50 -0.49 -4.73
CA GLY A 245 -12.44 -0.91 -3.67
C GLY A 245 -12.07 -2.25 -3.04
N GLN A 246 -11.68 -3.23 -3.84
CA GLN A 246 -11.20 -4.54 -3.38
C GLN A 246 -9.90 -4.45 -2.58
N LEU A 247 -9.01 -3.52 -2.92
CA LEU A 247 -7.84 -3.29 -2.08
C LEU A 247 -8.27 -2.74 -0.72
N PHE A 248 -9.25 -1.84 -0.65
CA PHE A 248 -9.77 -1.32 0.62
C PHE A 248 -10.44 -2.42 1.47
N ASP A 249 -11.31 -3.25 0.88
CA ASP A 249 -11.90 -4.45 1.51
C ASP A 249 -10.82 -5.41 2.06
N LEU A 250 -9.77 -5.70 1.28
CA LEU A 250 -8.68 -6.57 1.75
C LEU A 250 -7.97 -6.01 3.01
N PHE A 251 -7.94 -4.69 3.17
CA PHE A 251 -7.26 -4.01 4.27
C PHE A 251 -8.17 -3.69 5.45
N ASP A 252 -9.48 -3.53 5.27
CA ASP A 252 -10.38 -3.12 6.35
C ASP A 252 -10.47 -4.17 7.47
N GLY A 253 -10.61 -5.45 7.14
CA GLY A 253 -10.68 -6.54 8.10
C GLY A 253 -9.38 -6.70 8.88
N ARG A 254 -8.24 -6.40 8.25
CA ARG A 254 -6.93 -6.34 8.93
C ARG A 254 -6.81 -5.15 9.85
N MET A 255 -7.34 -3.99 9.45
CA MET A 255 -7.36 -2.82 10.31
C MET A 255 -8.29 -3.05 11.50
N ALA A 256 -9.43 -3.72 11.32
CA ALA A 256 -10.33 -4.11 12.40
C ALA A 256 -9.66 -5.09 13.38
N GLU A 257 -8.95 -6.11 12.87
CA GLU A 257 -8.19 -7.07 13.71
C GLU A 257 -7.09 -6.36 14.52
N LYS A 258 -6.40 -5.37 13.92
CA LYS A 258 -5.24 -4.71 14.52
C LYS A 258 -5.60 -3.55 15.45
N HIS A 259 -6.58 -2.73 15.07
CA HIS A 259 -6.90 -1.46 15.74
C HIS A 259 -8.29 -1.46 16.41
N GLY A 260 -9.02 -2.57 16.33
CA GLY A 260 -10.43 -2.64 16.68
C GLY A 260 -11.31 -2.02 15.58
N GLY A 261 -12.62 -2.13 15.77
CA GLY A 261 -13.62 -1.51 14.89
C GLY A 261 -14.77 -0.92 15.70
N THR A 262 -15.69 -0.25 15.01
CA THR A 262 -16.94 0.21 15.66
C THR A 262 -18.01 -0.89 15.63
N LYS A 263 -19.08 -0.69 16.41
CA LYS A 263 -20.25 -1.58 16.41
C LYS A 263 -20.90 -1.69 15.01
N TYR A 264 -20.83 -0.62 14.22
CA TYR A 264 -21.48 -0.54 12.91
C TYR A 264 -20.55 -0.89 11.74
N GLY A 265 -19.23 -0.93 11.96
CA GLY A 265 -18.23 -1.26 10.94
C GLY A 265 -18.56 -2.51 10.12
N PRO A 266 -18.91 -3.66 10.72
CA PRO A 266 -19.27 -4.87 9.97
C PRO A 266 -20.49 -4.70 9.05
N TYR A 267 -21.48 -3.89 9.45
CA TYR A 267 -22.65 -3.63 8.60
C TYR A 267 -22.30 -2.71 7.43
N LEU A 268 -21.41 -1.74 7.67
CA LEU A 268 -20.92 -0.85 6.62
C LEU A 268 -20.07 -1.61 5.59
N ASP A 269 -19.26 -2.56 6.06
CA ASP A 269 -18.50 -3.51 5.24
C ASP A 269 -19.44 -4.34 4.34
N ASP A 270 -20.45 -5.01 4.92
CA ASP A 270 -21.43 -5.80 4.15
C ASP A 270 -22.17 -4.96 3.09
N ILE A 271 -22.50 -3.69 3.40
CA ILE A 271 -23.11 -2.76 2.42
C ILE A 271 -22.13 -2.38 1.31
N ALA A 272 -20.87 -2.08 1.66
CA ALA A 272 -19.83 -1.74 0.70
C ALA A 272 -19.58 -2.92 -0.26
N ASP A 273 -19.48 -4.13 0.28
CA ASP A 273 -19.32 -5.38 -0.47
C ASP A 273 -20.47 -5.62 -1.44
N PHE A 274 -21.71 -5.41 -0.99
CA PHE A 274 -22.87 -5.56 -1.86
C PHE A 274 -22.84 -4.58 -3.04
N VAL A 275 -22.47 -3.31 -2.79
CA VAL A 275 -22.41 -2.29 -3.85
C VAL A 275 -21.25 -2.57 -4.82
N SER A 276 -20.05 -2.82 -4.31
CA SER A 276 -18.83 -3.00 -5.12
C SER A 276 -18.76 -4.34 -5.84
N PHE A 277 -19.22 -5.42 -5.22
CA PHE A 277 -19.09 -6.78 -5.75
C PHE A 277 -20.41 -7.41 -6.22
N GLY A 278 -21.56 -6.82 -5.86
CA GLY A 278 -22.87 -7.23 -6.35
C GLY A 278 -23.41 -6.27 -7.41
N LEU A 279 -23.75 -5.06 -6.97
CA LEU A 279 -24.47 -4.08 -7.78
C LEU A 279 -23.66 -3.57 -8.98
N ALA A 280 -22.40 -3.16 -8.76
CA ALA A 280 -21.56 -2.62 -9.83
C ALA A 280 -21.24 -3.66 -10.94
N PRO A 281 -20.82 -4.89 -10.63
CA PRO A 281 -20.63 -5.92 -11.65
C PRO A 281 -21.93 -6.32 -12.34
N ALA A 282 -23.06 -6.40 -11.61
CA ALA A 282 -24.36 -6.66 -12.23
C ALA A 282 -24.72 -5.60 -13.27
N TYR A 283 -24.49 -4.32 -12.96
CA TYR A 283 -24.73 -3.24 -13.91
C TYR A 283 -23.81 -3.34 -15.14
N ILE A 284 -22.54 -3.69 -14.96
CA ILE A 284 -21.62 -3.96 -16.08
C ILE A 284 -22.13 -5.10 -16.96
N ILE A 285 -22.61 -6.21 -16.38
CA ILE A 285 -23.23 -7.30 -17.15
C ILE A 285 -24.39 -6.76 -17.99
N THR A 286 -25.29 -5.96 -17.42
CA THR A 286 -26.45 -5.42 -18.15
C THR A 286 -26.05 -4.53 -19.34
N ARG A 287 -24.87 -3.90 -19.27
CA ARG A 287 -24.33 -3.02 -20.31
C ARG A 287 -23.51 -3.75 -21.37
N ALA A 288 -23.32 -5.06 -21.25
CA ALA A 288 -22.56 -5.86 -22.22
C ALA A 288 -23.28 -6.09 -23.57
N GLY A 289 -24.57 -5.73 -23.69
CA GLY A 289 -25.27 -5.70 -24.99
C GLY A 289 -25.95 -7.00 -25.43
N GLY A 290 -26.06 -8.03 -24.58
CA GLY A 290 -26.84 -9.24 -24.88
C GLY A 290 -28.34 -9.08 -24.55
N ALA A 291 -29.21 -9.76 -25.31
CA ALA A 291 -30.67 -9.67 -25.14
C ALA A 291 -31.15 -10.04 -23.73
N LEU A 292 -30.47 -10.99 -23.08
CA LEU A 292 -30.78 -11.44 -21.72
C LEU A 292 -29.80 -10.91 -20.66
N SER A 293 -28.88 -10.01 -21.03
CA SER A 293 -27.86 -9.50 -20.11
C SER A 293 -28.47 -8.83 -18.87
N TRP A 294 -29.64 -8.20 -18.99
CA TRP A 294 -30.37 -7.62 -17.86
C TRP A 294 -30.79 -8.71 -16.84
N LEU A 295 -31.28 -9.85 -17.32
CA LEU A 295 -31.72 -10.97 -16.48
C LEU A 295 -30.53 -11.59 -15.75
N PHE A 296 -29.42 -11.83 -16.44
CA PHE A 296 -28.20 -12.36 -15.81
C PHE A 296 -27.58 -11.38 -14.82
N GLY A 297 -27.69 -10.07 -15.06
CA GLY A 297 -27.34 -9.05 -14.07
C GLY A 297 -28.19 -9.17 -12.80
N LEU A 298 -29.51 -9.36 -12.92
CA LEU A 298 -30.42 -9.55 -11.78
C LEU A 298 -30.12 -10.85 -11.01
N ILE A 299 -29.85 -11.95 -11.71
CA ILE A 299 -29.44 -13.22 -11.10
C ILE A 299 -28.11 -13.03 -10.34
N PHE A 300 -27.16 -12.30 -10.92
CA PHE A 300 -25.86 -12.05 -10.31
C PHE A 300 -25.99 -11.27 -8.99
N ILE A 301 -26.69 -10.12 -9.01
CA ILE A 301 -26.87 -9.32 -7.78
C ILE A 301 -27.66 -10.09 -6.71
N GLY A 302 -28.69 -10.85 -7.09
CA GLY A 302 -29.44 -11.70 -6.16
C GLY A 302 -28.57 -12.81 -5.54
N GLY A 303 -27.71 -13.43 -6.33
CA GLY A 303 -26.75 -14.43 -5.86
C GLY A 303 -25.74 -13.87 -4.86
N VAL A 304 -25.20 -12.67 -5.12
CA VAL A 304 -24.30 -11.98 -4.18
C VAL A 304 -25.04 -11.61 -2.89
N ALA A 305 -26.25 -11.04 -2.98
CA ALA A 305 -27.06 -10.72 -1.80
C ALA A 305 -27.31 -11.95 -0.93
N PHE A 306 -27.74 -13.05 -1.54
CA PHE A 306 -27.96 -14.32 -0.83
C PHE A 306 -26.68 -14.83 -0.16
N ARG A 307 -25.55 -14.78 -0.86
CA ARG A 307 -24.25 -15.21 -0.31
C ARG A 307 -23.84 -14.39 0.91
N LEU A 308 -24.00 -13.06 0.87
CA LEU A 308 -23.68 -12.18 1.99
C LEU A 308 -24.60 -12.46 3.20
N VAL A 309 -25.91 -12.57 2.97
CA VAL A 309 -26.87 -12.90 4.03
C VAL A 309 -26.57 -14.26 4.65
N ARG A 310 -26.32 -15.29 3.82
CA ARG A 310 -25.95 -16.63 4.32
C ARG A 310 -24.67 -16.59 5.15
N PHE A 311 -23.67 -15.83 4.72
CA PHE A 311 -22.41 -15.72 5.43
C PHE A 311 -22.62 -15.15 6.85
N VAL A 312 -23.40 -14.06 6.96
CA VAL A 312 -23.68 -13.40 8.24
C VAL A 312 -24.62 -14.21 9.14
N ALA A 313 -25.69 -14.76 8.58
CA ALA A 313 -26.74 -15.41 9.34
C ALA A 313 -26.41 -16.87 9.72
N VAL A 314 -25.60 -17.56 8.92
CA VAL A 314 -25.34 -18.99 9.07
C VAL A 314 -23.85 -19.27 9.19
N ASP A 315 -23.05 -18.96 8.17
CA ASP A 315 -21.67 -19.48 8.09
C ASP A 315 -20.76 -18.98 9.22
N LYS A 316 -20.96 -17.74 9.73
CA LYS A 316 -20.24 -17.21 10.90
C LYS A 316 -20.51 -17.94 12.22
N GLN A 317 -21.61 -18.69 12.33
CA GLN A 317 -22.04 -19.36 13.57
C GLN A 317 -21.78 -20.87 13.52
N ARG A 318 -21.16 -21.39 12.46
CA ARG A 318 -20.92 -22.82 12.27
C ARG A 318 -19.66 -23.29 12.98
N ASP A 319 -19.79 -24.31 13.80
CA ASP A 319 -18.65 -24.96 14.46
C ASP A 319 -17.80 -25.83 13.50
N ASP A 320 -18.38 -26.29 12.38
CA ASP A 320 -17.71 -27.14 11.39
C ASP A 320 -16.91 -26.36 10.32
N LEU A 321 -16.99 -25.02 10.35
CA LEU A 321 -16.30 -24.15 9.42
C LEU A 321 -15.14 -23.43 10.14
N PRO A 322 -13.88 -23.79 9.87
CA PRO A 322 -12.74 -23.23 10.59
C PRO A 322 -12.51 -21.76 10.24
N ASP A 323 -11.91 -21.04 11.18
CA ASP A 323 -11.47 -19.66 10.95
C ASP A 323 -10.59 -19.54 9.69
N GLY A 324 -10.99 -18.64 8.80
CA GLY A 324 -10.28 -18.39 7.54
C GLY A 324 -10.63 -19.33 6.38
N ILE A 325 -11.68 -20.15 6.52
CA ILE A 325 -12.29 -20.90 5.41
C ILE A 325 -13.69 -20.34 5.11
N PHE A 326 -13.94 -20.06 3.84
CA PHE A 326 -15.27 -19.68 3.34
C PHE A 326 -16.02 -20.91 2.83
N ASN A 327 -17.32 -20.93 3.08
CA ASN A 327 -18.27 -21.84 2.47
C ASN A 327 -18.86 -21.16 1.20
N GLY A 328 -18.44 -21.59 0.02
CA GLY A 328 -18.68 -20.91 -1.26
C GLY A 328 -17.58 -19.91 -1.63
N LEU A 329 -17.52 -19.55 -2.92
CA LEU A 329 -16.58 -18.56 -3.44
C LEU A 329 -16.86 -17.17 -2.82
N PRO A 330 -15.83 -16.41 -2.40
CA PRO A 330 -16.06 -15.07 -1.87
C PRO A 330 -16.50 -14.07 -2.96
N SER A 331 -17.39 -13.13 -2.60
CA SER A 331 -17.97 -12.16 -3.56
C SER A 331 -16.93 -11.29 -4.27
N PRO A 332 -15.82 -10.83 -3.64
CA PRO A 332 -14.77 -10.16 -4.38
C PRO A 332 -14.21 -11.01 -5.53
N ALA A 333 -13.96 -12.30 -5.29
CA ALA A 333 -13.48 -13.22 -6.33
C ALA A 333 -14.56 -13.48 -7.39
N GLY A 334 -15.81 -13.69 -6.99
CA GLY A 334 -16.93 -13.87 -7.90
C GLY A 334 -17.14 -12.67 -8.83
N ALA A 335 -17.02 -11.46 -8.30
CA ALA A 335 -17.08 -10.21 -9.04
C ALA A 335 -15.91 -10.08 -10.02
N MET A 336 -14.67 -10.34 -9.59
CA MET A 336 -13.50 -10.17 -10.45
C MET A 336 -13.50 -11.06 -11.69
N ILE A 337 -14.05 -12.28 -11.62
CA ILE A 337 -14.18 -13.15 -12.79
C ILE A 337 -15.11 -12.51 -13.82
N VAL A 338 -16.26 -11.99 -13.36
CA VAL A 338 -17.25 -11.32 -14.22
C VAL A 338 -16.67 -10.05 -14.82
N LEU A 339 -15.98 -9.24 -14.02
CA LEU A 339 -15.37 -7.99 -14.48
C LEU A 339 -14.25 -8.27 -15.51
N GLY A 340 -13.37 -9.24 -15.24
CA GLY A 340 -12.35 -9.67 -16.21
C GLY A 340 -12.99 -10.17 -17.51
N ALA A 341 -14.01 -11.03 -17.41
CA ALA A 341 -14.75 -11.54 -18.56
C ALA A 341 -15.45 -10.44 -19.35
N SER A 342 -15.96 -9.39 -18.70
CA SER A 342 -16.67 -8.30 -19.38
C SER A 342 -15.80 -7.51 -20.36
N LEU A 343 -14.46 -7.62 -20.24
CA LEU A 343 -13.51 -6.95 -21.12
C LEU A 343 -13.06 -7.80 -22.31
N VAL A 344 -13.31 -9.11 -22.30
CA VAL A 344 -12.76 -10.05 -23.30
C VAL A 344 -13.79 -11.01 -23.89
N ALA A 345 -14.88 -11.27 -23.19
CA ALA A 345 -15.86 -12.29 -23.56
C ALA A 345 -17.07 -11.67 -24.29
N PRO A 346 -17.61 -12.37 -25.30
CA PRO A 346 -18.88 -11.96 -25.91
C PRO A 346 -20.04 -12.09 -24.89
N PRO A 347 -21.18 -11.41 -25.11
CA PRO A 347 -22.25 -11.28 -24.10
C PRO A 347 -22.83 -12.61 -23.60
N ASN A 348 -22.94 -13.60 -24.48
CA ASN A 348 -23.43 -14.94 -24.12
C ASN A 348 -22.45 -15.68 -23.19
N LEU A 349 -21.15 -15.58 -23.47
CA LEU A 349 -20.10 -16.18 -22.64
C LEU A 349 -20.00 -15.44 -21.29
N LEU A 350 -20.09 -14.11 -21.27
CA LEU A 350 -20.15 -13.34 -20.04
C LEU A 350 -21.33 -13.76 -19.15
N SER A 351 -22.51 -13.96 -19.75
CA SER A 351 -23.71 -14.42 -19.04
C SER A 351 -23.52 -15.81 -18.43
N ALA A 352 -22.92 -16.74 -19.18
CA ALA A 352 -22.58 -18.07 -18.69
C ALA A 352 -21.57 -18.01 -17.54
N ILE A 353 -20.53 -17.17 -17.66
CA ILE A 353 -19.53 -16.95 -16.61
C ILE A 353 -20.16 -16.35 -15.35
N ALA A 354 -21.09 -15.41 -15.49
CA ALA A 354 -21.83 -14.83 -14.37
C ALA A 354 -22.66 -15.90 -13.64
N LEU A 355 -23.34 -16.78 -14.37
CA LEU A 355 -24.09 -17.90 -13.78
C LEU A 355 -23.18 -18.88 -13.04
N ILE A 356 -22.03 -19.24 -13.62
CA ILE A 356 -21.02 -20.09 -12.97
C ILE A 356 -20.50 -19.41 -11.69
N SER A 357 -20.22 -18.11 -11.74
CA SER A 357 -19.77 -17.33 -10.59
C SER A 357 -20.80 -17.38 -9.46
N VAL A 358 -22.08 -17.15 -9.75
CA VAL A 358 -23.19 -17.29 -8.78
C VAL A 358 -23.26 -18.70 -8.22
N GLY A 359 -23.20 -19.72 -9.08
CA GLY A 359 -23.19 -21.12 -8.66
C GLY A 359 -22.06 -21.42 -7.69
N LEU A 360 -20.84 -20.94 -7.96
CA LEU A 360 -19.68 -21.10 -7.06
C LEU A 360 -19.86 -20.35 -5.73
N MET A 361 -20.41 -19.13 -5.74
CA MET A 361 -20.67 -18.35 -4.53
C MET A 361 -21.73 -19.00 -3.62
N VAL A 362 -22.80 -19.52 -4.22
CA VAL A 362 -23.93 -20.14 -3.51
C VAL A 362 -23.67 -21.62 -3.19
N SER A 363 -22.68 -22.27 -3.80
CA SER A 363 -22.31 -23.65 -3.49
C SER A 363 -21.79 -23.84 -2.06
N HIS A 364 -21.68 -25.12 -1.66
CA HIS A 364 -21.01 -25.56 -0.42
C HIS A 364 -19.51 -25.86 -0.62
N ILE A 365 -18.92 -25.41 -1.73
CA ILE A 365 -17.49 -25.65 -2.02
C ILE A 365 -16.66 -24.73 -1.12
N ARG A 366 -15.77 -25.32 -0.31
CA ARG A 366 -14.93 -24.58 0.62
C ARG A 366 -13.75 -23.89 -0.10
N PHE A 367 -13.44 -22.66 0.28
CA PHE A 367 -12.29 -21.89 -0.23
C PHE A 367 -11.51 -21.24 0.92
N THR A 368 -10.18 -21.16 0.82
CA THR A 368 -9.38 -20.44 1.83
C THR A 368 -9.46 -18.93 1.65
N HIS A 369 -9.48 -18.21 2.77
CA HIS A 369 -9.46 -16.76 2.79
C HIS A 369 -8.08 -16.24 2.32
N PHE A 370 -8.06 -15.47 1.23
CA PHE A 370 -6.83 -14.93 0.65
C PHE A 370 -6.03 -14.08 1.65
N GLY A 371 -6.68 -13.08 2.26
CA GLY A 371 -6.08 -12.19 3.26
C GLY A 371 -5.57 -12.89 4.53
N ARG A 372 -6.44 -13.61 5.24
CA ARG A 372 -6.12 -14.13 6.58
C ARG A 372 -5.24 -15.37 6.56
N VAL A 373 -5.37 -16.23 5.55
CA VAL A 373 -4.65 -17.52 5.49
C VAL A 373 -3.51 -17.45 4.48
N MET A 374 -3.83 -17.27 3.19
CA MET A 374 -2.82 -17.39 2.12
C MET A 374 -1.69 -16.37 2.27
N LEU A 375 -2.02 -15.09 2.48
CA LEU A 375 -1.01 -14.05 2.64
C LEU A 375 -0.16 -14.20 3.92
N LYS A 376 -0.71 -14.78 5.01
CA LYS A 376 0.07 -15.02 6.24
C LYS A 376 1.05 -16.21 6.08
N GLN A 377 0.72 -17.18 5.23
CA GLN A 377 1.56 -18.36 4.97
C GLN A 377 2.67 -18.10 3.94
N MET A 378 2.56 -17.06 3.11
CA MET A 378 3.56 -16.74 2.09
C MET A 378 4.85 -16.18 2.71
N PRO A 379 6.03 -16.71 2.34
CA PRO A 379 7.30 -16.11 2.74
C PRO A 379 7.39 -14.65 2.29
N LYS A 380 7.83 -13.75 3.18
CA LYS A 380 7.92 -12.31 2.90
C LYS A 380 8.66 -11.98 1.58
N PRO A 381 9.80 -12.61 1.24
CA PRO A 381 10.48 -12.33 -0.04
C PRO A 381 9.62 -12.66 -1.27
N VAL A 382 8.89 -13.78 -1.24
CA VAL A 382 7.99 -14.20 -2.33
C VAL A 382 6.82 -13.23 -2.45
N PHE A 383 6.25 -12.79 -1.34
CA PHE A 383 5.19 -11.78 -1.33
C PHE A 383 5.64 -10.47 -2.00
N PHE A 384 6.81 -9.94 -1.62
CA PHE A 384 7.35 -8.72 -2.22
C PHE A 384 7.69 -8.88 -3.71
N MET A 385 8.20 -10.05 -4.11
CA MET A 385 8.47 -10.35 -5.52
C MET A 385 7.18 -10.41 -6.35
N MET A 386 6.14 -11.09 -5.85
CA MET A 386 4.85 -11.19 -6.52
C MET A 386 4.14 -9.84 -6.61
N SER A 387 4.17 -9.04 -5.54
CA SER A 387 3.56 -7.70 -5.56
C SER A 387 4.28 -6.75 -6.50
N ALA A 388 5.62 -6.79 -6.55
CA ALA A 388 6.41 -6.03 -7.52
C ALA A 388 6.07 -6.45 -8.95
N LEU A 389 5.99 -7.76 -9.23
CA LEU A 389 5.63 -8.29 -10.55
C LEU A 389 4.23 -7.86 -10.97
N ILE A 390 3.23 -7.99 -10.10
CA ILE A 390 1.85 -7.55 -10.37
C ILE A 390 1.81 -6.04 -10.64
N THR A 391 2.55 -5.24 -9.86
CA THR A 391 2.61 -3.78 -10.06
C THR A 391 3.22 -3.43 -11.41
N VAL A 392 4.32 -4.08 -11.80
CA VAL A 392 4.95 -3.87 -13.11
C VAL A 392 4.01 -4.25 -14.25
N ILE A 393 3.33 -5.40 -14.15
CA ILE A 393 2.35 -5.83 -15.16
C ILE A 393 1.19 -4.83 -15.24
N LEU A 394 0.65 -4.39 -14.11
CA LEU A 394 -0.44 -3.42 -14.07
C LEU A 394 -0.03 -2.09 -14.71
N VAL A 395 1.14 -1.55 -14.34
CA VAL A 395 1.69 -0.32 -14.93
C VAL A 395 1.90 -0.46 -16.44
N PHE A 396 2.42 -1.61 -16.89
CA PHE A 396 2.58 -1.90 -18.31
C PHE A 396 1.24 -1.92 -19.06
N ILE A 397 0.21 -2.58 -18.50
CA ILE A 397 -1.14 -2.62 -19.08
C ILE A 397 -1.77 -1.23 -19.13
N LEU A 398 -1.65 -0.46 -18.05
CA LEU A 398 -2.17 0.91 -18.00
C LEU A 398 -1.49 1.82 -19.03
N LYS A 399 -0.18 1.64 -19.25
CA LYS A 399 0.58 2.40 -20.25
C LYS A 399 0.24 2.02 -21.69
N THR A 400 0.05 0.72 -21.95
CA THR A 400 -0.34 0.21 -23.28
C THR A 400 -1.80 0.46 -23.62
N LYS A 401 -2.64 0.79 -22.63
CA LYS A 401 -4.10 0.99 -22.75
C LYS A 401 -4.81 -0.21 -23.39
N ASN A 402 -4.23 -1.41 -23.30
CA ASN A 402 -4.81 -2.61 -23.86
C ASN A 402 -5.82 -3.23 -22.86
N VAL A 403 -7.10 -3.07 -23.19
CA VAL A 403 -8.23 -3.48 -22.34
C VAL A 403 -8.37 -5.01 -22.25
N GLU A 404 -8.04 -5.74 -23.32
CA GLU A 404 -8.13 -7.20 -23.34
C GLU A 404 -7.08 -7.83 -22.43
N MET A 405 -5.84 -7.33 -22.50
CA MET A 405 -4.77 -7.77 -21.62
C MET A 405 -5.13 -7.56 -20.14
N PHE A 406 -5.83 -6.46 -19.84
CA PHE A 406 -6.34 -6.21 -18.49
C PHE A 406 -7.40 -7.24 -18.07
N GLY A 407 -8.34 -7.57 -18.96
CA GLY A 407 -9.35 -8.60 -18.72
C GLY A 407 -8.74 -9.99 -18.47
N TYR A 408 -7.79 -10.41 -19.32
CA TYR A 408 -7.10 -11.68 -19.15
C TYR A 408 -6.29 -11.75 -17.85
N LEU A 409 -5.64 -10.65 -17.45
CA LEU A 409 -4.93 -10.59 -16.17
C LEU A 409 -5.89 -10.83 -15.00
N LEU A 410 -7.04 -10.16 -14.99
CA LEU A 410 -8.04 -10.30 -13.92
C LEU A 410 -8.60 -11.72 -13.86
N SER A 411 -9.07 -12.26 -15.00
CA SER A 411 -9.59 -13.61 -15.06
C SER A 411 -8.52 -14.65 -14.67
N GLY A 412 -7.28 -14.49 -15.14
CA GLY A 412 -6.16 -15.36 -14.78
C GLY A 412 -5.81 -15.32 -13.29
N ALA A 413 -5.80 -14.11 -12.69
CA ALA A 413 -5.53 -13.94 -11.26
C ALA A 413 -6.59 -14.63 -10.40
N VAL A 414 -7.88 -14.54 -10.77
CA VAL A 414 -8.93 -15.22 -10.00
C VAL A 414 -8.94 -16.72 -10.24
N LEU A 415 -8.68 -17.21 -11.47
CA LEU A 415 -8.54 -18.64 -11.72
C LEU A 415 -7.39 -19.23 -10.89
N LEU A 416 -6.27 -18.53 -10.80
CA LEU A 416 -5.16 -18.90 -9.92
C LEU A 416 -5.63 -18.97 -8.47
N TYR A 417 -6.40 -17.99 -8.00
CA TYR A 417 -6.98 -17.99 -6.65
C TYR A 417 -7.94 -19.16 -6.42
N ILE A 418 -8.82 -19.50 -7.36
CA ILE A 418 -9.74 -20.65 -7.25
C ILE A 418 -8.94 -21.95 -7.10
N ILE A 419 -7.90 -22.14 -7.91
CA ILE A 419 -7.07 -23.35 -7.91
C ILE A 419 -6.25 -23.44 -6.62
N THR A 420 -5.54 -22.37 -6.27
CA THR A 420 -4.64 -22.33 -5.10
C THR A 420 -5.44 -22.33 -3.80
N GLY A 421 -6.50 -21.53 -3.73
CA GLY A 421 -7.36 -21.39 -2.56
C GLY A 421 -8.05 -22.69 -2.16
N ARG A 422 -8.29 -23.60 -3.12
CA ARG A 422 -8.77 -24.96 -2.85
C ARG A 422 -7.66 -25.90 -2.39
N LYS A 423 -6.48 -25.84 -3.01
CA LYS A 423 -5.32 -26.68 -2.64
C LYS A 423 -4.79 -26.36 -1.24
N SER A 424 -4.89 -25.09 -0.82
CA SER A 424 -4.41 -24.60 0.48
C SER A 424 -5.30 -24.98 1.68
N ILE A 425 -6.39 -25.72 1.48
CA ILE A 425 -7.22 -26.24 2.58
C ILE A 425 -6.42 -27.34 3.30
N PRO A 426 -6.13 -27.21 4.62
CA PRO A 426 -5.41 -28.23 5.36
C PRO A 426 -6.15 -29.58 5.30
N ASN A 427 -5.40 -30.68 5.16
CA ASN A 427 -5.98 -32.01 4.93
C ASN A 427 -6.96 -32.46 6.04
N HIS A 428 -6.80 -31.96 7.27
CA HIS A 428 -7.69 -32.26 8.40
C HIS A 428 -9.08 -31.62 8.29
N TYR A 429 -9.27 -30.64 7.40
CA TYR A 429 -10.54 -29.91 7.19
C TYR A 429 -11.22 -30.21 5.85
N ARG A 430 -10.68 -31.16 5.06
CA ARG A 430 -11.38 -31.66 3.89
C ARG A 430 -12.58 -32.48 4.37
N PRO A 431 -13.77 -32.34 3.75
CA PRO A 431 -14.86 -33.26 4.05
C PRO A 431 -14.35 -34.70 3.86
N PRO A 432 -14.77 -35.66 4.72
CA PRO A 432 -14.40 -37.05 4.52
C PRO A 432 -14.73 -37.42 3.08
N GLN A 433 -13.75 -37.98 2.38
CA GLN A 433 -14.01 -38.51 1.04
C GLN A 433 -15.04 -39.62 1.22
N GLU A 434 -16.30 -39.36 0.81
CA GLU A 434 -17.24 -40.44 0.55
C GLU A 434 -16.57 -41.37 -0.46
N LYS A 435 -16.22 -42.57 0.00
CA LYS A 435 -15.64 -43.64 -0.80
C LYS A 435 -16.69 -44.25 -1.71
#